data_AF-A0A954S0Z6-F1
#
_entry.id   AF-A0A954S0Z6-F1
#
_cell.length_a   1.000
_cell.length_b   1.000
_cell.length_c   1.000
_cell.angle_alpha   90.00
_cell.angle_beta   90.00
_cell.angle_gamma   90.00
#
_symmetry.space_group_name_H-M   'P 1'
#
loop_
_entity.id
_entity.type
_entity.pdbx_description
1 polymer ?
#
loop_
_entity_poly.entity_id
_entity_poly.type
_entity_poly.pdbx_seq_one_letter_code
_entity_poly.pdbx_strand_id
1 'polypeptide(L)' 'MNHEVVRQLEASIEAAIAEALAEVDIELPVSPSLRTLHLMAKAAVSVYEAAVENQRQR' A
#
# COMPACT_ATOMS: atom_id res chain seq x y z
N MET A 1 -0.97 -16.17 3.17
CA MET A 1 -1.93 -15.62 2.18
C MET A 1 -1.53 -16.12 0.79
N ASN A 2 -2.42 -16.13 -0.22
CA ASN A 2 -2.02 -16.51 -1.59
C ASN A 2 -1.16 -15.38 -2.20
N HIS A 3 0.00 -15.71 -2.77
CA HIS A 3 0.90 -14.74 -3.43
C HIS A 3 0.24 -13.94 -4.56
N GLU A 4 -0.74 -14.52 -5.25
CA GLU A 4 -1.50 -13.81 -6.27
C GLU A 4 -2.39 -12.73 -5.66
N VAL A 5 -3.03 -13.03 -4.53
CA VAL A 5 -3.84 -12.07 -3.76
C VAL A 5 -2.98 -10.96 -3.19
N VAL A 6 -1.78 -11.29 -2.67
CA VAL A 6 -0.80 -10.29 -2.20
C VAL A 6 -0.45 -9.32 -3.32
N ARG A 7 -0.11 -9.84 -4.51
CA ARG A 7 0.23 -9.01 -5.67
C ARG A 7 -0.91 -8.10 -6.10
N GLN A 8 -2.14 -8.62 -6.07
CA GLN A 8 -3.33 -7.85 -6.44
C GLN A 8 -3.65 -6.75 -5.42
N LEU A 9 -3.45 -7.02 -4.13
CA LEU A 9 -3.57 -6.02 -3.07
C LEU A 9 -2.47 -4.95 -3.18
N GLU A 10 -1.21 -5.35 -3.42
CA GLU A 10 -0.11 -4.40 -3.64
C GLU A 10 -0.45 -3.44 -4.80
N ALA A 11 -0.87 -3.96 -5.95
CA ALA A 11 -1.24 -3.13 -7.11
C ALA A 11 -2.44 -2.21 -6.83
N SER A 12 -3.46 -2.72 -6.12
CA SER A 12 -4.66 -1.93 -5.79
C SER A 12 -4.35 -0.81 -4.81
N ILE A 13 -3.51 -1.08 -3.81
CA ILE A 13 -3.09 -0.08 -2.82
C ILE A 13 -2.14 0.94 -3.46
N GLU A 14 -1.23 0.53 -4.34
CA GLU A 14 -0.36 1.45 -5.06
C GLU A 14 -1.17 2.47 -5.87
N ALA A 15 -2.20 1.99 -6.60
CA ALA A 15 -3.11 2.87 -7.34
C ALA A 15 -3.87 3.82 -6.41
N ALA A 16 -4.40 3.32 -5.29
CA ALA A 16 -5.13 4.14 -4.33
C ALA A 16 -4.24 5.21 -3.66
N ILE A 17 -2.97 4.90 -3.39
CA ILE A 17 -2.01 5.88 -2.88
C ILE A 17 -1.74 6.95 -3.95
N ALA A 18 -1.55 6.56 -5.20
CA ALA A 18 -1.32 7.51 -6.29
C ALA A 18 -2.52 8.46 -6.49
N GLU A 19 -3.74 7.92 -6.43
CA GLU A 19 -4.98 8.71 -6.50
C GLU A 19 -5.10 9.67 -5.32
N ALA A 20 -4.93 9.19 -4.08
CA ALA A 20 -4.99 10.03 -2.90
C ALA A 20 -3.95 11.16 -2.93
N LEU A 21 -2.75 10.90 -3.45
CA LEU A 21 -1.72 11.93 -3.60
C LEU A 21 -2.04 12.95 -4.71
N ALA A 22 -2.79 12.56 -5.73
CA ALA A 22 -3.26 13.45 -6.78
C ALA A 22 -4.42 14.36 -6.30
N GLU A 23 -5.23 13.89 -5.35
CA GLU A 23 -6.30 14.68 -4.74
C GLU A 23 -5.80 15.67 -3.68
N VAL A 24 -4.61 15.44 -3.13
CA VAL A 24 -3.99 16.36 -2.18
C VAL A 24 -3.47 17.57 -2.96
N ASP A 25 -4.22 18.68 -2.90
CA ASP A 25 -3.88 20.00 -3.49
C ASP A 25 -2.74 20.72 -2.74
N ILE A 26 -1.87 19.95 -2.09
CA ILE A 26 -0.70 20.45 -1.37
C ILE A 26 0.50 20.02 -2.20
N GLU A 27 1.29 20.98 -2.68
CA GLU A 27 2.62 20.67 -3.22
C GLU A 27 3.42 19.97 -2.12
N LEU A 28 3.51 18.64 -2.22
CA LEU A 28 4.41 17.91 -1.37
C LEU A 28 5.82 18.41 -1.64
N PRO A 29 6.62 18.72 -0.59
CA PRO A 29 7.99 19.17 -0.78
C PRO A 29 8.83 18.14 -1.56
N VAL A 30 8.38 16.88 -1.58
CA VAL A 30 8.90 15.82 -2.45
C VAL A 30 7.74 14.95 -2.95
N SER A 31 7.56 14.88 -4.27
CA SER A 31 6.67 13.90 -4.88
C SER A 31 7.31 12.51 -4.83
N PRO A 32 6.60 11.47 -4.35
CA PRO A 32 7.15 10.12 -4.29
C PRO A 32 7.39 9.58 -5.71
N SER A 33 8.54 8.93 -5.88
CA SER A 33 8.81 8.17 -7.12
C SER A 33 7.89 6.95 -7.22
N LEU A 34 7.75 6.38 -8.43
CA LEU A 34 7.05 5.09 -8.63
C LEU A 34 7.60 3.99 -7.71
N ARG A 35 8.92 3.93 -7.52
CA ARG A 35 9.55 2.98 -6.61
C ARG A 35 9.10 3.21 -5.16
N THR A 36 8.93 4.46 -4.76
CA THR A 36 8.46 4.82 -3.41
C THR A 36 7.02 4.38 -3.22
N LEU A 37 6.13 4.64 -4.19
CA LEU A 37 4.74 4.21 -4.16
C LEU A 37 4.61 2.69 -4.03
N HIS A 38 5.37 1.94 -4.83
CA HIS A 38 5.43 0.48 -4.75
C HIS A 38 5.83 -0.02 -3.35
N LEU A 39 6.86 0.60 -2.74
CA LEU A 39 7.29 0.23 -1.39
C LEU A 39 6.25 0.58 -0.31
N MET A 40 5.54 1.69 -0.46
CA MET A 40 4.44 2.06 0.44
C MET A 40 3.30 1.03 0.37
N ALA A 41 2.92 0.62 -0.85
CA ALA A 41 1.92 -0.41 -1.05
C ALA A 41 2.30 -1.74 -0.39
N LYS A 42 3.55 -2.17 -0.58
CA LYS A 42 4.10 -3.36 0.10
C LYS A 42 4.02 -3.26 1.61
N ALA A 43 4.46 -2.13 2.17
CA ALA A 43 4.40 -1.90 3.61
C ALA A 43 2.96 -1.98 4.14
N ALA A 44 2.01 -1.37 3.44
CA ALA A 44 0.60 -1.42 3.80
C ALA A 44 0.03 -2.85 3.75
N VAL A 45 0.35 -3.63 2.71
CA VAL A 45 -0.05 -5.04 2.62
C VAL A 45 0.55 -5.85 3.78
N SER A 46 1.83 -5.66 4.09
CA SER A 46 2.47 -6.36 5.22
C SER A 46 1.81 -6.04 6.56
N VAL A 47 1.40 -4.79 6.80
CA VAL A 47 0.67 -4.40 8.01
C VAL A 47 -0.70 -5.09 8.06
N TYR A 48 -1.41 -5.16 6.94
CA TYR A 48 -2.68 -5.89 6.84
C TYR A 48 -2.51 -7.39 7.13
N GLU A 49 -1.52 -8.04 6.52
CA GLU A 49 -1.22 -9.45 6.76
C GLU A 49 -0.93 -9.71 8.24
N ALA A 50 -0.11 -8.86 8.87
CA ALA A 50 0.20 -8.95 10.29
C ALA A 50 -1.05 -8.77 11.16
N ALA A 51 -1.94 -7.83 10.81
CA ALA A 51 -3.19 -7.62 11.54
C ALA A 51 -4.13 -8.83 11.45
N VAL A 52 -4.28 -9.42 10.26
CA VAL A 52 -5.09 -10.63 10.05
C VAL A 52 -4.51 -11.82 10.81
N GLU A 53 -3.20 -11.98 10.78
CA GLU A 53 -2.52 -13.05 11.52
C GLU A 53 -2.71 -12.89 13.03
N ASN A 54 -2.55 -11.67 13.56
CA ASN A 54 -2.79 -11.37 14.97
C ASN A 54 -4.24 -11.62 15.39
N GLN A 55 -5.22 -11.42 14.50
CA GLN A 55 -6.62 -11.74 14.78
C GLN A 55 -6.90 -13.24 14.83
N ARG A 56 -6.19 -14.06 14.04
CA ARG A 56 -6.34 -15.52 14.07
C ARG A 56 -5.72 -16.18 15.29
N GLN A 57 -4.73 -15.52 15.90
CA GLN A 57 -4.04 -16.01 17.09
C GLN A 57 -4.74 -15.63 18.40
N ARG A 58 -5.80 -14.84 18.34
CA ARG A 58 -6.67 -14.48 19.47
C ARG A 58 -7.90 -15.39 19.51
#